data_AF-A0A3N4J835-F1
#
_entry.id   AF-A0A3N4J835-F1
#
_cell.length_a   1.000
_cell.length_b   1.000
_cell.length_c   1.000
_cell.angle_alpha   90.00
_cell.angle_beta   90.00
_cell.angle_gamma   90.00
#
_symmetry.space_group_name_H-M   'P 1'
#
loop_
_entity.id
_entity.type
_entity.pdbx_description
1 polymer ?
#
loop_
_entity_poly.entity_id
_entity_poly.type
_entity_poly.pdbx_seq_one_letter_code
_entity_poly.pdbx_strand_id
1 'polypeptide(L)'
;MPSLHFTPLLLLIPLLLLPKARCIPQGVTAIIKPSGSSPPGCVDTYPGPFGFQPVDHPSPTTETQCIQPTSLKMLLNKGLLVDHLGRIGSIVANRQFQFDGPPAQAGAIYTGGWSLCSDGLIALGPSKQFFACKSSDFENIYDSMIADYCRPIFLEMVLFVEC
;
A
#
# COMPACT_ATOMS: atom_id res chain seq x y z
N MET A 1 11.54 73.64 5.25
CA MET A 1 12.44 72.56 4.79
C MET A 1 13.37 72.18 5.93
N PRO A 2 13.18 71.00 6.54
CA PRO A 2 14.28 70.29 7.19
C PRO A 2 14.44 68.90 6.55
N SER A 3 15.67 68.63 6.11
CA SER A 3 16.08 67.39 5.46
C SER A 3 16.34 66.32 6.52
N LEU A 4 15.53 65.24 6.55
CA LEU A 4 15.81 64.06 7.37
C LEU A 4 16.79 63.15 6.63
N HIS A 5 18.02 63.07 7.15
CA HIS A 5 19.00 62.08 6.74
C HIS A 5 18.66 60.71 7.36
N PHE A 6 18.50 59.70 6.52
CA PHE A 6 18.32 58.31 6.91
C PHE A 6 19.68 57.59 6.82
N THR A 7 20.29 57.26 7.94
CA THR A 7 21.46 56.36 8.01
C THR A 7 20.97 54.93 8.23
N PRO A 8 21.39 53.94 7.40
CA PRO A 8 20.97 52.56 7.61
C PRO A 8 21.86 51.93 8.68
N LEU A 9 21.25 51.52 9.79
CA LEU A 9 21.91 50.73 10.83
C LEU A 9 22.07 49.30 10.31
N LEU A 10 23.31 48.91 10.00
CA LEU A 10 23.66 47.56 9.56
C LEU A 10 23.51 46.58 10.74
N LEU A 11 22.41 45.82 10.80
CA LEU A 11 22.23 44.74 11.77
C LEU A 11 23.06 43.51 11.35
N LEU A 12 24.20 43.30 12.02
CA LEU A 12 24.93 42.02 11.99
C LEU A 12 24.18 40.99 12.84
N ILE A 13 23.38 40.15 12.20
CA ILE A 13 22.70 39.02 12.85
C ILE A 13 23.76 37.92 13.09
N PRO A 14 23.99 37.47 14.34
CA PRO A 14 24.90 36.37 14.60
C PRO A 14 24.32 35.09 14.00
N LEU A 15 25.15 34.36 13.26
CA LEU A 15 24.81 33.07 12.64
C LEU A 15 24.50 32.06 13.75
N LEU A 16 23.24 32.04 14.20
CA LEU A 16 22.73 31.03 15.12
C LEU A 16 22.95 29.65 14.50
N LEU A 17 23.54 28.74 15.27
CA LEU A 17 23.62 27.33 14.92
C LEU A 17 22.20 26.81 14.68
N LEU A 18 21.82 26.61 13.41
CA LEU A 18 20.56 25.93 13.10
C LEU A 18 20.64 24.52 13.71
N PRO A 19 19.65 24.12 14.54
CA PRO A 19 19.55 22.74 14.96
C PRO A 19 19.39 21.89 13.70
N LYS A 20 20.30 20.94 13.49
CA LYS A 20 20.18 19.96 12.40
C LYS A 20 18.82 19.29 12.56
N ALA A 21 17.90 19.57 11.62
CA ALA A 21 16.60 18.93 11.58
C ALA A 21 16.82 17.41 11.51
N ARG A 22 16.43 16.70 12.58
CA ARG A 22 16.38 15.25 12.56
C ARG A 22 15.08 14.87 11.87
N CYS A 23 15.15 14.42 10.61
CA CYS A 23 14.03 13.69 10.02
C CYS A 23 13.83 12.42 10.86
N ILE A 24 12.76 12.41 11.66
CA ILE A 24 12.29 11.18 12.29
C ILE A 24 11.49 10.45 11.21
N PRO A 25 11.87 9.22 10.81
CA PRO A 25 11.07 8.47 9.87
C PRO A 25 9.69 8.21 10.49
N GLN A 26 8.64 8.78 9.89
CA GLN A 26 7.26 8.68 10.38
C GLN A 26 6.54 7.40 9.91
N GLY A 27 7.22 6.54 9.16
CA GLY A 27 6.59 5.35 8.60
C GLY A 27 6.36 4.26 9.63
N VAL A 28 5.46 3.34 9.29
CA VAL A 28 5.04 2.23 10.15
C VAL A 28 5.95 1.03 9.94
N THR A 29 6.64 0.59 11.01
CA THR A 29 7.51 -0.60 11.02
C THR A 29 6.86 -1.84 11.63
N ALA A 30 5.81 -1.65 12.43
CA ALA A 30 5.06 -2.75 13.03
C ALA A 30 4.24 -3.50 11.97
N ILE A 31 4.05 -4.80 12.18
CA ILE A 31 3.07 -5.60 11.41
C ILE A 31 1.72 -5.44 12.11
N ILE A 32 0.84 -4.64 11.51
CA ILE A 32 -0.52 -4.39 12.01
C ILE A 32 -1.48 -5.20 11.14
N LYS A 33 -2.28 -6.05 11.78
CA LYS A 33 -3.25 -6.93 11.12
C LYS A 33 -4.67 -6.51 11.51
N PRO A 34 -5.68 -6.69 10.65
CA PRO A 34 -7.07 -6.58 11.08
C PRO A 34 -7.41 -7.58 12.18
N SER A 35 -8.46 -7.30 12.94
CA SER A 35 -8.99 -8.27 13.92
C SER A 35 -9.63 -9.47 13.20
N GLY A 36 -9.49 -10.66 13.80
CA GLY A 36 -10.00 -11.91 13.24
C GLY A 36 -8.93 -12.75 12.54
N SER A 37 -9.26 -14.00 12.25
CA SER A 37 -8.40 -14.94 11.52
C SER A 37 -8.71 -14.92 10.03
N SER A 38 -7.73 -15.32 9.20
CA SER A 38 -7.96 -15.59 7.78
C SER A 38 -9.09 -16.60 7.55
N PRO A 39 -9.81 -16.50 6.42
CA PRO A 39 -10.83 -17.49 6.08
C PRO A 39 -10.26 -18.92 5.99
N PRO A 40 -11.10 -19.96 6.17
CA PRO A 40 -10.68 -21.34 5.98
C PRO A 40 -10.08 -21.57 4.59
N GLY A 41 -9.00 -22.35 4.52
CA GLY A 41 -8.29 -22.65 3.27
C GLY A 41 -7.33 -21.55 2.80
N CYS A 42 -7.11 -20.49 3.59
CA CYS A 42 -6.12 -19.47 3.30
C CYS A 42 -4.80 -19.70 4.04
N VAL A 43 -3.70 -19.45 3.34
CA VAL A 43 -2.32 -19.52 3.85
C VAL A 43 -1.72 -18.13 3.91
N ASP A 44 -0.92 -17.85 4.94
CA ASP A 44 -0.27 -16.55 5.13
C ASP A 44 1.13 -16.47 4.48
N THR A 45 1.56 -17.56 3.85
CA THR A 45 2.86 -17.71 3.21
C THR A 45 2.67 -18.47 1.91
N TYR A 46 3.20 -17.95 0.81
CA TYR A 46 3.14 -18.58 -0.51
C TYR A 46 4.56 -18.70 -1.09
N PRO A 47 4.97 -19.87 -1.62
CA PRO A 47 6.37 -20.15 -1.93
C PRO A 47 6.95 -19.39 -3.14
N GLY A 48 6.12 -18.75 -3.97
CA GLY A 48 6.57 -18.09 -5.20
C GLY A 48 6.07 -16.65 -5.34
N PRO A 49 6.62 -15.89 -6.30
CA PRO A 49 6.05 -14.61 -6.68
C PRO A 49 4.72 -14.82 -7.41
N PHE A 50 3.78 -13.90 -7.20
CA PHE A 50 2.51 -13.88 -7.92
C PHE A 50 2.05 -12.44 -8.15
N GLY A 51 1.20 -12.24 -9.14
CA GLY A 51 0.48 -11.00 -9.35
C GLY A 51 -0.92 -11.09 -8.78
N PHE A 52 -1.68 -10.02 -8.94
CA PHE A 52 -3.12 -10.07 -8.72
C PHE A 52 -3.84 -9.23 -9.76
N GLN A 53 -5.12 -9.50 -9.91
CA GLN A 53 -6.04 -8.67 -10.66
C GLN A 53 -7.33 -8.45 -9.88
N PRO A 54 -7.92 -7.25 -9.95
CA PRO A 54 -9.24 -7.00 -9.41
C PRO A 54 -10.31 -7.61 -10.33
N VAL A 55 -11.23 -8.39 -9.76
CA VAL A 55 -12.36 -9.00 -10.49
C VAL A 55 -13.69 -8.71 -9.79
N ASP A 56 -14.75 -8.48 -10.56
CA ASP A 56 -16.12 -8.36 -10.03
C ASP A 56 -16.68 -9.72 -9.56
N HIS A 57 -16.29 -10.78 -10.27
CA HIS A 57 -16.77 -12.13 -10.06
C HIS A 57 -15.57 -13.08 -10.05
N PRO A 58 -15.29 -13.75 -8.92
CA PRO A 58 -14.21 -14.73 -8.82
C PRO A 58 -14.36 -15.85 -9.85
N SER A 59 -13.26 -16.25 -10.45
CA SER A 59 -13.20 -17.41 -11.33
C SER A 59 -12.65 -18.62 -10.56
N PRO A 60 -13.10 -19.86 -10.86
CA PRO A 60 -12.46 -21.05 -10.30
C PRO A 60 -11.07 -21.32 -10.92
N THR A 61 -10.70 -20.62 -11.99
CA THR A 61 -9.43 -20.83 -12.70
C THR A 61 -8.44 -19.72 -12.40
N THR A 62 -7.26 -20.08 -11.90
CA THR A 62 -6.16 -19.12 -11.74
C THR A 62 -5.66 -18.67 -13.11
N GLU A 63 -5.65 -17.35 -13.33
CA GLU A 63 -5.16 -16.78 -14.58
C GLU A 63 -3.63 -16.86 -14.67
N THR A 64 -3.13 -17.05 -15.89
CA THR A 64 -1.71 -17.04 -16.21
C THR A 64 -1.40 -15.90 -17.18
N GLN A 65 -0.39 -15.09 -16.87
CA GLN A 65 0.03 -13.96 -17.70
C GLN A 65 1.52 -14.05 -18.03
N CYS A 66 1.92 -13.58 -19.21
CA CYS A 66 3.33 -13.44 -19.56
C CYS A 66 4.01 -12.44 -18.62
N ILE A 67 5.15 -12.82 -18.06
CA ILE A 67 5.95 -11.94 -17.22
C ILE A 67 6.52 -10.78 -18.03
N GLN A 68 6.34 -9.56 -17.53
CA GLN A 68 6.95 -8.36 -18.08
C GLN A 68 7.89 -7.74 -17.02
N PRO A 69 8.90 -6.95 -17.43
CA PRO A 69 9.76 -6.23 -16.48
C PRO A 69 8.98 -5.36 -15.49
N THR A 70 7.85 -4.80 -15.93
CA THR A 70 6.95 -3.93 -15.16
C THR A 70 5.83 -4.67 -14.45
N SER A 71 5.72 -6.00 -14.59
CA SER A 71 4.69 -6.79 -13.91
C SER A 71 4.81 -6.64 -12.39
N LEU A 72 3.71 -6.28 -11.74
CA LEU A 72 3.63 -6.24 -10.28
C LEU A 72 3.72 -7.68 -9.73
N LYS A 73 4.91 -8.07 -9.32
CA LYS A 73 5.18 -9.33 -8.62
C LYS A 73 5.20 -9.07 -7.13
N MET A 74 4.55 -9.94 -6.38
CA MET A 74 4.43 -9.87 -4.94
C MET A 74 4.87 -11.17 -4.28
N LEU A 75 5.42 -11.05 -3.09
CA LEU A 75 5.76 -12.16 -2.20
C LEU A 75 4.89 -12.07 -0.95
N LEU A 76 4.36 -13.21 -0.53
CA LEU A 76 3.57 -13.35 0.69
C LEU A 76 4.32 -14.22 1.69
N ASN A 77 4.66 -13.65 2.85
CA ASN A 77 5.38 -14.35 3.91
C ASN A 77 4.85 -13.96 5.30
N LYS A 78 4.30 -14.93 6.05
CA LYS A 78 3.74 -14.74 7.40
C LYS A 78 2.73 -13.58 7.49
N GLY A 79 1.98 -13.37 6.42
CA GLY A 79 0.97 -12.33 6.25
C GLY A 79 1.52 -10.95 5.90
N LEU A 80 2.80 -10.83 5.58
CA LEU A 80 3.41 -9.63 4.97
C LEU A 80 3.41 -9.79 3.45
N LEU A 81 2.84 -8.81 2.75
CA LEU A 81 2.82 -8.75 1.29
C LEU A 81 3.82 -7.70 0.83
N VAL A 82 4.79 -8.09 0.00
CA VAL A 82 5.88 -7.20 -0.45
C VAL A 82 6.00 -7.30 -1.96
N ASP A 83 6.10 -6.18 -2.67
CA ASP A 83 6.32 -6.20 -4.10
C ASP A 83 7.80 -6.41 -4.49
N HIS A 84 8.05 -6.59 -5.78
CA HIS A 84 9.40 -6.76 -6.33
C HIS A 84 10.35 -5.56 -6.12
N LEU A 85 9.84 -4.40 -5.74
CA LEU A 85 10.62 -3.22 -5.37
C LEU A 85 10.91 -3.16 -3.87
N GLY A 86 10.45 -4.15 -3.09
CA GLY A 86 10.61 -4.21 -1.65
C GLY A 86 9.58 -3.38 -0.87
N ARG A 87 8.57 -2.82 -1.55
CA ARG A 87 7.54 -2.00 -0.92
C ARG A 87 6.51 -2.87 -0.22
N ILE A 88 5.97 -2.40 0.90
CA ILE A 88 4.99 -3.11 1.71
C ILE A 88 3.58 -2.81 1.19
N GLY A 89 2.85 -3.87 0.84
CA GLY A 89 1.41 -3.82 0.56
C GLY A 89 0.65 -3.54 1.86
N SER A 90 -0.01 -2.38 1.93
CA SER A 90 -0.65 -1.88 3.15
C SER A 90 -1.99 -1.23 2.87
N ILE A 91 -2.86 -1.23 3.87
CA ILE A 91 -4.04 -0.36 3.93
C ILE A 91 -3.66 0.90 4.68
N VAL A 92 -3.81 2.05 4.03
CA VAL A 92 -3.52 3.36 4.61
C VAL A 92 -4.73 4.00 5.28
N ALA A 93 -4.54 5.13 5.96
CA ALA A 93 -5.56 5.79 6.78
C ALA A 93 -6.88 6.11 6.02
N ASN A 94 -6.82 6.38 4.72
CA ASN A 94 -7.99 6.59 3.87
C ASN A 94 -8.58 5.29 3.28
N ARG A 95 -8.22 4.12 3.85
CA ARG A 95 -8.68 2.77 3.49
C ARG A 95 -8.13 2.22 2.16
N GLN A 96 -7.25 2.96 1.50
CA GLN A 96 -6.66 2.54 0.22
C GLN A 96 -5.61 1.45 0.40
N PHE A 97 -5.63 0.45 -0.48
CA PHE A 97 -4.55 -0.51 -0.66
C PHE A 97 -3.47 0.07 -1.56
N GLN A 98 -2.22 0.07 -1.09
CA GLN A 98 -1.07 0.57 -1.86
C GLN A 98 0.24 -0.07 -1.40
N PHE A 99 1.27 0.10 -2.23
CA PHE A 99 2.65 -0.32 -1.97
C PHE A 99 3.54 0.89 -1.70
N ASP A 100 4.14 0.96 -0.51
CA ASP A 100 5.09 2.01 -0.12
C ASP A 100 6.18 1.47 0.83
N GLY A 101 7.24 2.25 1.05
CA GLY A 101 8.29 1.94 2.01
C GLY A 101 9.37 0.96 1.53
N PRO A 102 10.11 0.33 2.46
CA PRO A 102 9.97 0.39 3.92
C PRO A 102 10.61 1.64 4.57
N PRO A 103 10.08 2.15 5.71
CA PRO A 103 8.86 1.70 6.40
C PRO A 103 7.60 2.02 5.60
N ALA A 104 6.50 1.30 5.87
CA ALA A 104 5.22 1.58 5.22
C ALA A 104 4.79 3.03 5.46
N GLN A 105 3.90 3.57 4.62
CA GLN A 105 3.45 4.96 4.72
C GLN A 105 3.04 5.33 6.16
N ALA A 106 3.40 6.54 6.59
CA ALA A 106 2.90 7.10 7.84
C ALA A 106 1.36 7.03 7.90
N GLY A 107 0.83 6.50 9.00
CA GLY A 107 -0.60 6.28 9.17
C GLY A 107 -1.16 5.04 8.49
N ALA A 108 -0.32 4.11 8.00
CA ALA A 108 -0.77 2.78 7.60
C ALA A 108 -1.49 2.08 8.77
N ILE A 109 -2.72 1.64 8.52
CA ILE A 109 -3.56 0.99 9.55
C ILE A 109 -3.43 -0.53 9.49
N TYR A 110 -3.13 -1.11 8.33
CA TYR A 110 -2.76 -2.51 8.19
C TYR A 110 -1.52 -2.64 7.31
N THR A 111 -0.49 -3.29 7.84
CA THR A 111 0.77 -3.58 7.15
C THR A 111 1.01 -5.09 7.02
N GLY A 112 0.04 -5.90 7.48
CA GLY A 112 0.01 -7.34 7.27
C GLY A 112 -1.38 -7.92 7.56
N GLY A 113 -1.43 -9.24 7.70
CA GLY A 113 -2.70 -9.97 7.77
C GLY A 113 -3.22 -10.38 6.39
N TRP A 114 -2.35 -10.30 5.37
CA TRP A 114 -2.63 -10.84 4.05
C TRP A 114 -2.61 -12.37 4.08
N SER A 115 -3.44 -12.99 3.25
CA SER A 115 -3.41 -14.44 3.03
C SER A 115 -3.90 -14.77 1.62
N LEU A 116 -3.44 -15.89 1.07
CA LEU A 116 -3.87 -16.41 -0.21
C LEU A 116 -4.71 -17.67 0.01
N CYS A 117 -5.89 -17.70 -0.57
CA CYS A 117 -6.89 -18.74 -0.35
C CYS A 117 -6.86 -19.82 -1.42
N SER A 118 -7.35 -21.02 -1.09
CA SER A 118 -7.39 -22.17 -2.00
C SER A 118 -8.22 -21.93 -3.27
N ASP A 119 -9.10 -20.93 -3.26
CA ASP A 119 -9.89 -20.47 -4.41
C ASP A 119 -9.17 -19.37 -5.22
N GLY A 120 -7.87 -19.15 -5.01
CA GLY A 120 -7.08 -18.16 -5.73
C GLY A 120 -7.31 -16.71 -5.28
N LEU A 121 -8.19 -16.48 -4.30
CA LEU A 121 -8.46 -15.14 -3.80
C LEU A 121 -7.47 -14.71 -2.72
N ILE A 122 -7.12 -13.43 -2.73
CA ILE A 122 -6.35 -12.80 -1.66
C ILE A 122 -7.33 -12.29 -0.59
N ALA A 123 -7.00 -12.52 0.66
CA ALA A 123 -7.75 -12.05 1.83
C ALA A 123 -6.92 -11.09 2.67
N LEU A 124 -7.59 -10.17 3.35
CA LEU A 124 -7.04 -9.30 4.38
C LEU A 124 -7.81 -9.53 5.70
N GLY A 125 -7.11 -10.08 6.70
CA GLY A 125 -7.77 -10.56 7.91
C GLY A 125 -8.90 -11.55 7.55
N PRO A 126 -10.12 -11.39 8.07
CA PRO A 126 -11.24 -12.30 7.80
C PRO A 126 -11.96 -12.07 6.46
N SER A 127 -11.61 -11.04 5.67
CA SER A 127 -12.35 -10.66 4.46
C SER A 127 -11.59 -11.02 3.19
N LYS A 128 -12.32 -11.52 2.17
CA LYS A 128 -11.86 -11.62 0.77
C LYS A 128 -12.37 -10.46 -0.10
N GLN A 129 -13.32 -9.68 0.41
CA GLN A 129 -13.97 -8.63 -0.35
C GLN A 129 -13.24 -7.31 -0.21
N PHE A 130 -12.99 -6.66 -1.34
CA PHE A 130 -12.42 -5.33 -1.48
C PHE A 130 -13.40 -4.45 -2.27
N PHE A 131 -13.02 -3.19 -2.49
CA PHE A 131 -13.83 -2.24 -3.22
C PHE A 131 -12.98 -1.47 -4.22
N ALA A 132 -13.45 -1.37 -5.46
CA ALA A 132 -12.83 -0.54 -6.49
C ALA A 132 -13.61 0.77 -6.60
N CYS A 133 -12.90 1.88 -6.59
CA CYS A 133 -13.48 3.20 -6.81
C CYS A 133 -12.76 3.86 -7.99
N LYS A 134 -13.51 4.19 -9.04
CA LYS A 134 -12.97 4.84 -10.23
C LYS A 134 -12.59 6.28 -9.90
N SER A 135 -11.30 6.62 -10.03
CA SER A 135 -10.82 8.00 -9.84
C SER A 135 -10.46 8.71 -11.14
N SER A 136 -10.26 7.99 -12.25
CA SER A 136 -10.12 8.50 -13.64
C SER A 136 -9.86 7.29 -14.58
N ASP A 137 -8.64 7.17 -15.13
CA ASP A 137 -8.18 6.07 -16.00
C ASP A 137 -7.72 4.83 -15.20
N PHE A 138 -7.68 4.95 -13.88
CA PHE A 138 -7.34 3.88 -12.96
C PHE A 138 -8.37 3.79 -11.84
N GLU A 139 -8.47 2.60 -11.27
CA GLU A 139 -9.29 2.32 -10.10
C GLU A 139 -8.38 2.10 -8.90
N ASN A 140 -8.68 2.79 -7.81
CA ASN A 140 -8.05 2.53 -6.53
C ASN A 140 -8.80 1.40 -5.82
N ILE A 141 -8.07 0.58 -5.09
CA ILE A 141 -8.61 -0.55 -4.32
C ILE A 141 -8.66 -0.16 -2.84
N TYR A 142 -9.73 -0.55 -2.16
CA TYR A 142 -9.97 -0.25 -0.75
C TYR A 142 -10.41 -1.50 0.00
N ASP A 143 -10.11 -1.56 1.30
CA ASP A 143 -10.55 -2.64 2.19
C ASP A 143 -11.99 -2.44 2.73
N SER A 144 -12.59 -1.29 2.47
CA SER A 144 -13.97 -0.96 2.79
C SER A 144 -14.59 -0.04 1.74
N MET A 145 -15.91 -0.05 1.62
CA MET A 145 -16.63 0.89 0.76
C MET A 145 -16.47 2.31 1.33
N ILE A 146 -15.75 3.18 0.60
CA ILE A 146 -15.51 4.58 1.03
C ILE A 146 -16.47 5.59 0.39
N ALA A 147 -17.19 5.18 -0.66
CA ALA A 147 -18.15 6.01 -1.37
C ALA A 147 -19.17 5.14 -2.12
N ASP A 148 -20.34 5.71 -2.43
CA ASP A 148 -21.46 4.98 -3.04
C ASP A 148 -21.21 4.59 -4.51
N TYR A 149 -20.25 5.24 -5.18
CA TYR A 149 -19.84 4.89 -6.54
C TYR A 149 -18.78 3.77 -6.58
N CYS A 150 -18.35 3.28 -5.43
CA CYS A 150 -17.44 2.15 -5.35
C CYS A 150 -18.20 0.83 -5.50
N ARG A 151 -17.60 -0.13 -6.20
CA ARG A 151 -18.18 -1.46 -6.42
C ARG A 151 -17.39 -2.54 -5.66
N PRO A 152 -18.05 -3.60 -5.16
CA PRO A 152 -17.35 -4.71 -4.55
C PRO A 152 -16.53 -5.45 -5.60
N ILE A 153 -15.32 -5.85 -5.23
CA ILE A 153 -14.40 -6.64 -6.05
C ILE A 153 -13.69 -7.68 -5.19
N PHE A 154 -12.99 -8.59 -5.84
CA PHE A 154 -12.06 -9.54 -5.25
C PHE A 154 -10.69 -9.36 -5.89
N LEU A 155 -9.63 -9.71 -5.15
CA LEU A 155 -8.28 -9.73 -5.69
C LEU A 155 -7.93 -11.19 -6.00
N GLU A 156 -7.89 -11.52 -7.27
CA GLU A 156 -7.61 -12.86 -7.75
C GLU A 156 -6.12 -12.98 -8.11
N MET A 157 -5.52 -14.09 -7.72
CA MET A 157 -4.13 -14.40 -7.98
C MET A 157 -3.88 -14.57 -9.49
N VAL A 158 -2.76 -14.01 -9.95
CA VAL A 158 -2.23 -14.22 -11.30
C VAL A 158 -0.88 -14.92 -11.19
N LEU A 159 -0.72 -16.01 -11.95
CA LEU A 159 0.56 -16.68 -12.13
C LEU A 159 1.31 -16.05 -13.31
N PHE A 160 2.61 -15.83 -13.13
CA PHE A 160 3.47 -15.34 -14.20
C PHE A 160 4.24 -16.49 -14.84
N VAL A 161 4.27 -16.51 -16.18
CA VAL A 161 5.06 -17.46 -16.97
C VAL A 161 6.01 -16.73 -17.90
N GLU A 162 7.12 -17.37 -18.24
CA GLU A 162 7.96 -16.90 -19.33
C GLU A 162 7.29 -17.20 -20.66
N CYS A 163 7.22 -16.15 -21.47
CA CYS A 163 6.86 -16.13 -22.87
C CYS A 163 8.08 -15.52 -23.60
#